data_AF-A0A964R1U6-F1
#
_entry.id   AF-A0A964R1U6-F1
#
_cell.length_a   1.000
_cell.length_b   1.000
_cell.length_c   1.000
_cell.angle_alpha   90.00
_cell.angle_beta   90.00
_cell.angle_gamma   90.00
#
_symmetry.space_group_name_H-M   'P 1'
#
loop_
_entity.id
_entity.type
_entity.pdbx_description
1 polymer ?
#
loop_
_entity_poly.entity_id
_entity_poly.type
_entity_poly.pdbx_seq_one_letter_code
_entity_poly.pdbx_strand_id
1 'polypeptide(L)'
;MKLALPVLLLVPLSSSCQTPIFSPRPANAPVGTEFVHHVTSLDFTNREREIYEQITAGNVPEFFRKFSPVTVTNIAEGKTNVATFFAAPDYLAVGSDADYFLTPMTPMTAQRIADRLGCTLPTRKMTDDIYAAAAVKLVPSPMTPGARMITVPQFAEHNAIVRTQRVAELAAHPLGALVAGDKKDIVITARLTNSPGKVAIYGWHKANGAAIQPLYLGHTSVWADYSHGVRLVQQKMFVNGNATTVAEVLANPKLSGLLSDEGVVTTSRYETNAIPALSAAMRDILRPGNATDGTNGTAGLSAFKATGSFGERTLSFVFEPEVKIHINAPVAEKFSPDKPVLLVFYALPNGNTTEQTIGHKLQPGEDWHFDIQHIGAQTRWLRERMADRTVVVAYLEAGMKSWPTWRKTHGDDKIPGVFAVVKKIFGAYRVETVLASHSGGGSLMFGYLNTQEKIPSDVTRIAFLDSNYAYSTTNHLAKLSNWLKASDEHKLCVLAYDDANALLDGKAFVTEAGGTWGRSHVMLKDLGEQFMFTSRTNTGLETYFALDGRLQLLLKQNPERKIFHTVQVERNGFIHTMLMGTPREGKGYQYFGERAFGEWIQSP
;
A
#
# COMPACT_ATOMS: atom_id res chain seq x y z
N MET A 1 -18.23 -42.34 -49.32
CA MET A 1 -18.11 -42.11 -47.86
C MET A 1 -17.79 -40.64 -47.65
N LYS A 2 -18.79 -39.81 -47.33
CA LYS A 2 -18.60 -38.38 -47.02
C LYS A 2 -18.24 -38.28 -45.54
N LEU A 3 -17.03 -37.83 -45.21
CA LEU A 3 -16.66 -37.53 -43.83
C LEU A 3 -17.41 -36.28 -43.36
N ALA A 4 -18.21 -36.44 -42.32
CA ALA A 4 -18.84 -35.34 -41.61
C ALA A 4 -17.82 -34.68 -40.68
N LEU A 5 -17.62 -33.38 -40.84
CA LEU A 5 -16.86 -32.51 -39.94
C LEU A 5 -17.71 -32.29 -38.67
N PRO A 6 -17.19 -32.46 -37.45
CA PRO A 6 -17.97 -32.18 -36.24
C PRO A 6 -18.07 -30.65 -36.07
N VAL A 7 -19.29 -30.13 -36.23
CA VAL A 7 -19.66 -28.78 -35.83
C VAL A 7 -19.63 -28.74 -34.31
N LEU A 8 -18.62 -28.07 -33.75
CA LEU A 8 -18.53 -27.82 -32.30
C LEU A 8 -19.63 -26.81 -31.94
N LEU A 9 -20.71 -27.27 -31.29
CA LEU A 9 -21.72 -26.37 -30.72
C LEU A 9 -21.06 -25.50 -29.64
N LEU A 10 -20.96 -24.19 -29.89
CA LEU A 10 -20.74 -23.20 -28.85
C LEU A 10 -21.97 -23.19 -27.93
N VAL A 11 -21.83 -23.74 -26.73
CA VAL A 11 -22.79 -23.51 -25.64
C VAL A 11 -22.69 -22.04 -25.25
N PRO A 12 -23.79 -21.27 -25.23
CA PRO A 12 -23.75 -19.89 -24.79
C PRO A 12 -23.48 -19.89 -23.28
N LEU A 13 -22.23 -19.58 -22.90
CA LEU A 13 -21.88 -19.29 -21.51
C LEU A 13 -22.72 -18.10 -21.06
N SER A 14 -23.62 -18.39 -20.12
CA SER A 14 -24.63 -17.50 -19.56
C SER A 14 -24.09 -16.12 -19.13
N SER A 15 -24.86 -15.08 -19.47
CA SER A 15 -24.62 -13.63 -19.33
C SER A 15 -24.39 -13.09 -17.91
N SER A 16 -24.22 -13.94 -16.89
CA SER A 16 -24.15 -13.57 -15.47
C SER A 16 -22.74 -13.19 -14.98
N CYS A 17 -21.76 -13.08 -15.88
CA CYS A 17 -20.34 -12.92 -15.50
C CYS A 17 -19.66 -11.65 -16.06
N GLN A 18 -20.35 -10.78 -16.79
CA GLN A 18 -19.72 -9.73 -17.63
C GLN A 18 -19.67 -8.32 -17.02
N THR A 19 -20.15 -8.12 -15.78
CA THR A 19 -20.22 -6.80 -15.16
C THR A 19 -19.19 -6.67 -14.03
N PRO A 20 -18.19 -5.79 -14.16
CA PRO A 20 -17.39 -5.36 -13.02
C PRO A 20 -18.29 -4.69 -11.97
N ILE A 21 -17.85 -4.69 -10.72
CA ILE A 21 -18.62 -4.16 -9.59
C ILE A 21 -18.47 -2.63 -9.54
N PHE A 22 -18.98 -1.94 -10.55
CA PHE A 22 -19.15 -0.48 -10.49
C PHE A 22 -20.41 -0.16 -9.70
N SER A 23 -20.33 0.79 -8.77
CA SER A 23 -21.50 1.43 -8.19
C SER A 23 -22.32 2.14 -9.29
N PRO A 24 -23.65 2.30 -9.12
CA PRO A 24 -24.44 3.17 -10.00
C PRO A 24 -23.85 4.58 -10.06
N ARG A 25 -23.87 5.21 -11.24
CA ARG A 25 -23.38 6.58 -11.40
C ARG A 25 -24.22 7.53 -10.52
N PRO A 26 -23.59 8.35 -9.63
CA PRO A 26 -24.32 9.34 -8.84
C PRO A 26 -25.03 10.36 -9.75
N ALA A 27 -26.24 10.78 -9.38
CA ALA A 27 -27.06 11.67 -10.19
C ALA A 27 -26.40 13.05 -10.42
N ASN A 28 -25.63 13.54 -9.44
CA ASN A 28 -24.91 14.80 -9.46
C ASN A 28 -23.43 14.65 -9.86
N ALA A 29 -23.02 13.48 -10.38
CA ALA A 29 -21.64 13.29 -10.80
C ALA A 29 -21.32 14.16 -12.03
N PRO A 30 -20.12 14.76 -12.12
CA PRO A 30 -19.75 15.60 -13.25
C PRO A 30 -19.71 14.80 -14.56
N VAL A 31 -20.06 15.45 -15.67
CA VAL A 31 -19.81 14.90 -17.01
C VAL A 31 -18.34 15.09 -17.43
N GLY A 32 -17.95 14.51 -18.57
CA GLY A 32 -16.55 14.51 -19.02
C GLY A 32 -15.92 15.89 -19.11
N THR A 33 -16.62 16.85 -19.74
CA THR A 33 -16.12 18.23 -19.87
C THR A 33 -15.99 18.96 -18.52
N GLU A 34 -16.96 18.83 -17.63
CA GLU A 34 -16.94 19.41 -16.29
C GLU A 34 -15.78 18.85 -15.46
N PHE A 35 -15.57 17.53 -15.54
CA PHE A 35 -14.46 16.86 -14.87
C PHE A 35 -13.10 17.36 -15.38
N VAL A 36 -12.94 17.49 -16.71
CA VAL A 36 -11.74 18.07 -17.32
C VAL A 36 -11.47 19.48 -16.81
N HIS A 37 -12.50 20.35 -16.76
CA HIS A 37 -12.37 21.70 -16.23
C HIS A 37 -11.89 21.71 -14.77
N HIS A 38 -12.45 20.84 -13.94
CA HIS A 38 -12.06 20.73 -12.54
C HIS A 38 -10.60 20.28 -12.38
N VAL A 39 -10.24 19.14 -12.98
CA VAL A 39 -8.92 18.51 -12.78
C VAL A 39 -7.78 19.24 -13.50
N THR A 40 -8.07 20.14 -14.44
CA THR A 40 -7.05 20.99 -15.10
C THR A 40 -6.30 21.87 -14.12
N SER A 41 -6.97 22.32 -13.05
CA SER A 41 -6.38 23.20 -12.03
C SER A 41 -5.67 22.47 -10.89
N LEU A 42 -5.80 21.15 -10.82
CA LEU A 42 -5.24 20.35 -9.73
C LEU A 42 -3.77 20.02 -10.01
N ASP A 43 -2.99 19.93 -8.94
CA ASP A 43 -1.68 19.29 -9.02
C ASP A 43 -1.82 17.78 -9.32
N PHE A 44 -0.69 17.16 -9.65
CA PHE A 44 -0.61 15.74 -9.99
C PHE A 44 -1.27 14.82 -8.95
N THR A 45 -1.00 15.04 -7.66
CA THR A 45 -1.49 14.17 -6.59
C THR A 45 -3.00 14.29 -6.43
N ASN A 46 -3.51 15.51 -6.41
CA ASN A 46 -4.94 15.78 -6.30
C ASN A 46 -5.71 15.31 -7.55
N ARG A 47 -5.11 15.44 -8.75
CA ARG A 47 -5.67 14.89 -10.00
C ARG A 47 -5.84 13.37 -9.94
N GLU A 48 -4.80 12.64 -9.57
CA GLU A 48 -4.86 11.16 -9.49
C GLU A 48 -5.87 10.70 -8.43
N ARG A 49 -5.98 11.43 -7.30
CA ARG A 49 -7.01 11.17 -6.28
C ARG A 49 -8.42 11.38 -6.85
N GLU A 50 -8.67 12.50 -7.50
CA GLU A 50 -9.98 12.86 -8.05
C GLU A 50 -10.41 11.86 -9.15
N ILE A 51 -9.49 11.43 -10.01
CA ILE A 51 -9.71 10.34 -10.97
C ILE A 51 -10.17 9.06 -10.27
N TYR A 52 -9.42 8.63 -9.23
CA TYR A 52 -9.75 7.44 -8.46
C TYR A 52 -11.12 7.54 -7.79
N GLU A 53 -11.41 8.66 -7.13
CA GLU A 53 -12.67 8.90 -6.41
C GLU A 53 -13.88 8.88 -7.36
N GLN A 54 -13.82 9.59 -8.50
CA GLN A 54 -14.92 9.58 -9.48
C GLN A 54 -15.20 8.18 -10.01
N ILE A 55 -14.17 7.44 -10.41
CA ILE A 55 -14.33 6.12 -11.01
C ILE A 55 -14.85 5.11 -9.98
N THR A 56 -14.32 5.14 -8.75
CA THR A 56 -14.75 4.21 -7.69
C THR A 56 -16.11 4.58 -7.09
N ALA A 57 -16.54 5.84 -7.18
CA ALA A 57 -17.91 6.26 -6.92
C ALA A 57 -18.89 5.85 -8.03
N GLY A 58 -18.40 5.35 -9.16
CA GLY A 58 -19.22 4.85 -10.27
C GLY A 58 -19.50 5.87 -11.36
N ASN A 59 -18.81 7.03 -11.39
CA ASN A 59 -18.90 8.02 -12.47
C ASN A 59 -18.16 7.57 -13.73
N VAL A 60 -18.65 6.48 -14.31
CA VAL A 60 -18.23 5.93 -15.59
C VAL A 60 -19.44 5.82 -16.52
N PRO A 61 -19.25 5.95 -17.85
CA PRO A 61 -20.33 5.78 -18.82
C PRO A 61 -21.02 4.41 -18.69
N GLU A 62 -22.30 4.36 -19.02
CA GLU A 62 -23.10 3.14 -18.94
C GLU A 62 -22.62 2.10 -19.95
N PHE A 63 -22.25 2.54 -21.16
CA PHE A 63 -21.71 1.64 -22.18
C PHE A 63 -20.43 0.90 -21.75
N PHE A 64 -19.69 1.44 -20.79
CA PHE A 64 -18.42 0.86 -20.31
C PHE A 64 -18.63 -0.37 -19.41
N ARG A 65 -19.83 -0.53 -18.83
CA ARG A 65 -20.09 -1.49 -17.74
C ARG A 65 -20.18 -2.95 -18.20
N LYS A 66 -20.32 -3.21 -19.51
CA LYS A 66 -20.43 -4.56 -20.07
C LYS A 66 -19.16 -4.94 -20.81
N PHE A 67 -18.43 -5.93 -20.30
CA PHE A 67 -17.16 -6.33 -20.89
C PHE A 67 -17.37 -7.27 -22.09
N SER A 68 -16.49 -7.14 -23.08
CA SER A 68 -16.50 -7.91 -24.32
C SER A 68 -15.64 -9.17 -24.19
N PRO A 69 -16.15 -10.35 -24.57
CA PRO A 69 -15.36 -11.57 -24.58
C PRO A 69 -14.31 -11.56 -25.70
N VAL A 70 -13.09 -11.97 -25.39
CA VAL A 70 -12.00 -12.19 -26.35
C VAL A 70 -11.54 -13.64 -26.21
N THR A 71 -11.66 -14.40 -27.30
CA THR A 71 -11.30 -15.84 -27.32
C THR A 71 -9.95 -16.03 -28.00
N VAL A 72 -9.06 -16.72 -27.31
CA VAL A 72 -7.68 -16.99 -27.74
C VAL A 72 -7.36 -18.47 -27.61
N THR A 73 -6.34 -18.92 -28.33
CA THR A 73 -5.87 -20.30 -28.24
C THR A 73 -4.35 -20.35 -28.11
N ASN A 74 -3.86 -21.43 -27.51
CA ASN A 74 -2.44 -21.81 -27.58
C ASN A 74 -2.33 -23.33 -27.78
N ILE A 75 -1.15 -23.79 -28.17
CA ILE A 75 -0.82 -25.22 -28.19
C ILE A 75 0.21 -25.46 -27.10
N ALA A 76 -0.11 -26.33 -26.14
CA ALA A 76 0.80 -26.75 -25.08
C ALA A 76 0.72 -28.27 -24.93
N GLU A 77 1.88 -28.93 -24.88
CA GLU A 77 1.97 -30.40 -24.74
C GLU A 77 1.15 -31.17 -25.80
N GLY A 78 1.12 -30.66 -27.03
CA GLY A 78 0.36 -31.27 -28.13
C GLY A 78 -1.17 -31.13 -28.04
N LYS A 79 -1.68 -30.34 -27.08
CA LYS A 79 -3.11 -30.03 -26.92
C LYS A 79 -3.38 -28.56 -27.19
N THR A 80 -4.45 -28.27 -27.91
CA THR A 80 -4.96 -26.90 -28.08
C THR A 80 -5.77 -26.51 -26.85
N ASN A 81 -5.35 -25.47 -26.13
CA ASN A 81 -6.18 -24.85 -25.11
C ASN A 81 -6.97 -23.70 -25.72
N VAL A 82 -8.20 -23.52 -25.26
CA VAL A 82 -9.06 -22.39 -25.61
C VAL A 82 -9.34 -21.58 -24.36
N ALA A 83 -9.13 -20.27 -24.43
CA ALA A 83 -9.40 -19.36 -23.32
C ALA A 83 -10.28 -18.21 -23.77
N THR A 84 -11.17 -17.77 -22.88
CA THR A 84 -11.98 -16.56 -23.07
C THR A 84 -11.79 -15.65 -21.87
N PHE A 85 -11.19 -14.48 -22.10
CA PHE A 85 -11.12 -13.39 -21.12
C PHE A 85 -12.08 -12.27 -21.52
N PHE A 86 -12.38 -11.34 -20.60
CA PHE A 86 -13.34 -10.27 -20.83
C PHE A 86 -12.66 -8.92 -20.68
N ALA A 87 -12.64 -8.12 -21.75
CA ALA A 87 -12.01 -6.80 -21.77
C ALA A 87 -13.08 -5.68 -21.79
N ALA A 88 -12.77 -4.55 -21.18
CA ALA A 88 -13.61 -3.36 -21.26
C ALA A 88 -13.81 -2.97 -22.74
N PRO A 89 -15.02 -2.53 -23.13
CA PRO A 89 -15.35 -2.25 -24.53
C PRO A 89 -14.58 -1.04 -25.08
N ASP A 90 -14.17 -0.12 -24.20
CA ASP A 90 -13.33 1.04 -24.55
C ASP A 90 -12.26 1.27 -23.47
N TYR A 91 -11.45 2.33 -23.59
CA TYR A 91 -10.56 2.79 -22.52
C TYR A 91 -11.35 3.45 -21.38
N LEU A 92 -10.84 3.33 -20.16
CA LEU A 92 -11.49 3.83 -18.96
C LEU A 92 -11.76 5.33 -19.03
N ALA A 93 -13.00 5.71 -18.73
CA ALA A 93 -13.51 7.06 -18.91
C ALA A 93 -14.31 7.55 -17.71
N VAL A 94 -14.27 8.86 -17.47
CA VAL A 94 -15.12 9.57 -16.50
C VAL A 94 -16.22 10.32 -17.24
N GLY A 95 -17.46 10.25 -16.73
CA GLY A 95 -18.59 11.01 -17.26
C GLY A 95 -19.79 10.14 -17.65
N SER A 96 -20.53 10.60 -18.66
CA SER A 96 -21.76 9.98 -19.16
C SER A 96 -21.59 9.47 -20.60
N ASP A 97 -22.52 8.69 -21.13
CA ASP A 97 -22.48 8.22 -22.53
C ASP A 97 -22.44 9.38 -23.55
N ALA A 98 -23.09 10.50 -23.22
CA ALA A 98 -23.15 11.68 -24.07
C ALA A 98 -21.84 12.48 -24.03
N ASP A 99 -21.27 12.64 -22.83
CA ASP A 99 -20.05 13.41 -22.57
C ASP A 99 -19.15 12.68 -21.57
N TYR A 100 -18.06 12.11 -22.09
CA TYR A 100 -17.05 11.39 -21.34
C TYR A 100 -15.63 11.78 -21.76
N PHE A 101 -14.73 11.61 -20.81
CA PHE A 101 -13.31 11.84 -20.96
C PHE A 101 -12.54 10.51 -20.82
N LEU A 102 -11.94 10.02 -21.90
CA LEU A 102 -10.94 8.95 -21.82
C LEU A 102 -9.80 9.46 -20.96
N THR A 103 -9.54 8.82 -19.83
CA THR A 103 -8.78 9.42 -18.73
C THR A 103 -7.37 8.84 -18.62
N PRO A 104 -6.33 9.46 -19.23
CA PRO A 104 -4.94 9.15 -18.90
C PRO A 104 -4.67 9.31 -17.41
N MET A 105 -4.01 8.32 -16.83
CA MET A 105 -3.65 8.26 -15.41
C MET A 105 -2.39 7.43 -15.25
N THR A 106 -1.84 7.42 -14.03
CA THR A 106 -0.65 6.61 -13.74
C THR A 106 -0.98 5.11 -13.67
N PRO A 107 0.00 4.22 -13.92
CA PRO A 107 -0.18 2.78 -13.68
C PRO A 107 -0.60 2.46 -12.25
N MET A 108 -0.16 3.27 -11.27
CA MET A 108 -0.55 3.09 -9.87
C MET A 108 -2.06 3.27 -9.73
N THR A 109 -2.61 4.42 -10.12
CA THR A 109 -4.06 4.71 -10.07
C THR A 109 -4.86 3.69 -10.87
N ALA A 110 -4.41 3.35 -12.08
CA ALA A 110 -5.04 2.33 -12.91
C ALA A 110 -5.12 0.97 -12.21
N GLN A 111 -4.03 0.56 -11.55
CA GLN A 111 -3.99 -0.69 -10.79
C GLN A 111 -4.89 -0.64 -9.55
N ARG A 112 -4.97 0.48 -8.81
CA ARG A 112 -5.92 0.62 -7.68
C ARG A 112 -7.36 0.42 -8.14
N ILE A 113 -7.71 1.00 -9.29
CA ILE A 113 -9.04 0.87 -9.89
C ILE A 113 -9.29 -0.57 -10.34
N ALA A 114 -8.31 -1.18 -11.02
CA ALA A 114 -8.42 -2.57 -11.45
C ALA A 114 -8.67 -3.50 -10.25
N ASP A 115 -7.88 -3.37 -9.19
CA ASP A 115 -8.02 -4.15 -7.96
C ASP A 115 -9.41 -3.98 -7.33
N ARG A 116 -9.90 -2.73 -7.24
CA ARG A 116 -11.22 -2.41 -6.66
C ARG A 116 -12.39 -3.01 -7.43
N LEU A 117 -12.23 -3.22 -8.73
CA LEU A 117 -13.27 -3.71 -9.64
C LEU A 117 -13.16 -5.22 -9.94
N GLY A 118 -12.17 -5.91 -9.38
CA GLY A 118 -11.91 -7.33 -9.70
C GLY A 118 -11.33 -7.53 -11.10
N CYS A 119 -10.53 -6.57 -11.56
CA CYS A 119 -9.90 -6.51 -12.87
C CYS A 119 -8.36 -6.58 -12.77
N THR A 120 -7.72 -6.63 -13.93
CA THR A 120 -6.28 -6.50 -14.17
C THR A 120 -6.05 -5.56 -15.36
N LEU A 121 -4.82 -5.10 -15.52
CA LEU A 121 -4.34 -4.48 -16.75
C LEU A 121 -3.89 -5.59 -17.74
N PRO A 122 -4.00 -5.37 -19.07
CA PRO A 122 -3.68 -6.37 -20.07
C PRO A 122 -2.16 -6.60 -20.15
N THR A 123 -1.74 -7.74 -20.68
CA THR A 123 -0.38 -7.89 -21.19
C THR A 123 -0.26 -7.32 -22.60
N ARG A 124 0.97 -7.27 -23.13
CA ARG A 124 1.24 -6.98 -24.54
C ARG A 124 0.42 -7.86 -25.49
N LYS A 125 0.43 -9.18 -25.27
CA LYS A 125 -0.31 -10.15 -26.08
C LYS A 125 -1.82 -9.92 -26.00
N MET A 126 -2.35 -9.68 -24.80
CA MET A 126 -3.79 -9.43 -24.62
C MET A 126 -4.22 -8.16 -25.35
N THR A 127 -3.40 -7.12 -25.35
CA THR A 127 -3.65 -5.90 -26.13
C THR A 127 -3.75 -6.21 -27.63
N ASP A 128 -2.84 -7.03 -28.19
CA ASP A 128 -2.92 -7.46 -29.60
C ASP A 128 -4.19 -8.28 -29.88
N ASP A 129 -4.54 -9.21 -28.99
CA ASP A 129 -5.74 -10.05 -29.11
C ASP A 129 -7.03 -9.21 -29.03
N ILE A 130 -7.07 -8.20 -28.16
CA ILE A 130 -8.18 -7.23 -28.04
C ILE A 130 -8.31 -6.42 -29.34
N TYR A 131 -7.19 -5.93 -29.88
CA TYR A 131 -7.21 -5.21 -31.16
C TYR A 131 -7.74 -6.11 -32.29
N ALA A 132 -7.28 -7.35 -32.37
CA ALA A 132 -7.74 -8.28 -33.39
C ALA A 132 -9.26 -8.53 -33.31
N ALA A 133 -9.79 -8.69 -32.09
CA ALA A 133 -11.20 -8.93 -31.81
C ALA A 133 -12.09 -7.67 -31.90
N ALA A 134 -11.51 -6.47 -31.87
CA ALA A 134 -12.27 -5.22 -31.88
C ALA A 134 -13.06 -5.06 -33.19
N ALA A 135 -14.36 -4.74 -33.04
CA ALA A 135 -15.23 -4.41 -34.16
C ALA A 135 -14.87 -3.04 -34.75
N VAL A 136 -14.38 -2.13 -33.92
CA VAL A 136 -13.97 -0.77 -34.30
C VAL A 136 -12.47 -0.60 -34.06
N LYS A 137 -11.74 -0.24 -35.12
CA LYS A 137 -10.28 -0.05 -35.08
C LYS A 137 -9.97 1.39 -35.44
N LEU A 138 -9.81 2.22 -34.42
CA LEU A 138 -9.53 3.64 -34.57
C LEU A 138 -8.05 3.85 -34.92
N VAL A 139 -7.77 4.82 -35.78
CA VAL A 139 -6.42 5.05 -36.30
C VAL A 139 -5.65 5.93 -35.31
N PRO A 140 -4.41 5.55 -34.93
CA PRO A 140 -3.53 6.38 -34.12
C PRO A 140 -3.42 7.82 -34.63
N SER A 141 -3.57 8.79 -33.72
CA SER A 141 -3.41 10.22 -34.05
C SER A 141 -2.37 10.89 -33.14
N PRO A 142 -1.06 10.72 -33.44
CA PRO A 142 0.00 11.33 -32.64
C PRO A 142 -0.07 12.86 -32.66
N MET A 143 0.19 13.48 -31.51
CA MET A 143 0.39 14.92 -31.36
C MET A 143 1.88 15.23 -31.16
N THR A 144 2.28 16.45 -31.51
CA THR A 144 3.68 16.91 -31.37
C THR A 144 4.20 16.71 -29.95
N PRO A 145 5.36 16.02 -29.77
CA PRO A 145 5.94 15.84 -28.47
C PRO A 145 6.37 17.15 -27.79
N GLY A 146 6.18 17.26 -26.47
CA GLY A 146 6.57 18.45 -25.70
C GLY A 146 6.04 18.44 -24.27
N ALA A 147 6.33 19.49 -23.51
CA ALA A 147 5.95 19.59 -22.08
C ALA A 147 4.45 19.52 -21.83
N ARG A 148 3.62 19.92 -22.81
CA ARG A 148 2.16 19.86 -22.72
C ARG A 148 1.63 18.42 -22.69
N MET A 149 2.43 17.42 -23.09
CA MET A 149 1.98 16.05 -23.29
C MET A 149 1.41 15.38 -22.05
N ILE A 150 1.82 15.84 -20.86
CA ILE A 150 1.43 15.32 -19.55
C ILE A 150 0.33 16.16 -18.86
N THR A 151 -0.26 17.11 -19.60
CA THR A 151 -1.25 18.06 -19.07
C THR A 151 -2.67 17.68 -19.45
N VAL A 152 -3.63 17.93 -18.55
CA VAL A 152 -5.05 17.66 -18.77
C VAL A 152 -5.59 18.34 -20.05
N PRO A 153 -5.23 19.60 -20.38
CA PRO A 153 -5.65 20.19 -21.65
C PRO A 153 -5.23 19.39 -22.88
N GLN A 154 -4.00 18.86 -22.93
CA GLN A 154 -3.57 18.02 -24.06
C GLN A 154 -4.26 16.64 -24.06
N PHE A 155 -4.59 16.11 -22.88
CA PHE A 155 -5.41 14.89 -22.79
C PHE A 155 -6.80 15.12 -23.40
N ALA A 156 -7.41 16.27 -23.10
CA ALA A 156 -8.73 16.66 -23.61
C ALA A 156 -8.72 16.91 -25.13
N GLU A 157 -7.67 17.56 -25.66
CA GLU A 157 -7.46 17.72 -27.11
C GLU A 157 -7.41 16.36 -27.81
N HIS A 158 -6.62 15.41 -27.29
CA HIS A 158 -6.57 14.07 -27.88
C HIS A 158 -7.89 13.30 -27.69
N ASN A 159 -8.59 13.47 -26.57
CA ASN A 159 -9.91 12.89 -26.35
C ASN A 159 -10.91 13.36 -27.42
N ALA A 160 -10.89 14.65 -27.77
CA ALA A 160 -11.73 15.19 -28.83
C ALA A 160 -11.42 14.58 -30.20
N ILE A 161 -10.13 14.40 -30.54
CA ILE A 161 -9.72 13.74 -31.80
C ILE A 161 -10.26 12.31 -31.87
N VAL A 162 -10.07 11.52 -30.81
CA VAL A 162 -10.57 10.14 -30.73
C VAL A 162 -12.10 10.11 -30.78
N ARG A 163 -12.77 11.04 -30.10
CA ARG A 163 -14.24 11.16 -30.12
C ARG A 163 -14.74 11.45 -31.54
N THR A 164 -14.09 12.31 -32.31
CA THR A 164 -14.45 12.56 -33.72
C THR A 164 -14.36 11.27 -34.55
N GLN A 165 -13.29 10.49 -34.40
CA GLN A 165 -13.17 9.20 -35.09
C GLN A 165 -14.27 8.23 -34.62
N ARG A 166 -14.53 8.15 -33.31
CA ARG A 166 -15.55 7.26 -32.76
C ARG A 166 -16.96 7.60 -33.26
N VAL A 167 -17.29 8.88 -33.35
CA VAL A 167 -18.60 9.37 -33.83
C VAL A 167 -18.90 8.90 -35.25
N ALA A 168 -17.89 8.86 -36.14
CA ALA A 168 -18.06 8.35 -37.51
C ALA A 168 -18.51 6.88 -37.54
N GLU A 169 -18.16 6.11 -36.52
CA GLU A 169 -18.45 4.67 -36.42
C GLU A 169 -19.73 4.35 -35.65
N LEU A 170 -20.37 5.31 -34.97
CA LEU A 170 -21.50 5.05 -34.06
C LEU A 170 -22.74 4.50 -34.77
N ALA A 171 -22.96 4.86 -36.03
CA ALA A 171 -24.12 4.39 -36.80
C ALA A 171 -24.06 2.88 -37.07
N ALA A 172 -22.87 2.34 -37.37
CA ALA A 172 -22.66 0.91 -37.61
C ALA A 172 -22.31 0.14 -36.33
N HIS A 173 -21.62 0.79 -35.40
CA HIS A 173 -21.08 0.20 -34.19
C HIS A 173 -21.41 1.08 -32.98
N PRO A 174 -22.57 0.87 -32.31
CA PRO A 174 -23.00 1.70 -31.19
C PRO A 174 -22.02 1.65 -30.00
N LEU A 175 -22.20 2.56 -29.04
CA LEU A 175 -21.43 2.54 -27.79
C LEU A 175 -21.55 1.16 -27.10
N GLY A 176 -20.45 0.69 -26.54
CA GLY A 176 -20.33 -0.66 -25.97
C GLY A 176 -19.80 -1.73 -26.94
N ALA A 177 -19.71 -1.45 -28.25
CA ALA A 177 -18.89 -2.26 -29.16
C ALA A 177 -17.40 -2.19 -28.75
N LEU A 178 -16.65 -3.28 -28.92
CA LEU A 178 -15.22 -3.30 -28.61
C LEU A 178 -14.43 -2.41 -29.58
N VAL A 179 -13.81 -1.37 -29.03
CA VAL A 179 -12.97 -0.37 -29.71
C VAL A 179 -11.52 -0.52 -29.28
N ALA A 180 -10.59 -0.47 -30.24
CA ALA A 180 -9.16 -0.47 -29.99
C ALA A 180 -8.38 0.34 -31.04
N GLY A 181 -7.08 0.54 -30.79
CA GLY A 181 -6.13 1.14 -31.73
C GLY A 181 -5.75 2.59 -31.45
N ASP A 182 -6.56 3.36 -30.74
CA ASP A 182 -6.42 4.81 -30.55
C ASP A 182 -5.50 5.27 -29.40
N LYS A 183 -5.08 4.36 -28.51
CA LYS A 183 -4.18 4.65 -27.38
C LYS A 183 -3.07 3.61 -27.25
N LYS A 184 -2.08 3.93 -26.42
CA LYS A 184 -1.12 2.99 -25.83
C LYS A 184 -1.71 2.46 -24.53
N ASP A 185 -1.92 1.16 -24.44
CA ASP A 185 -2.27 0.51 -23.20
C ASP A 185 -1.15 0.62 -22.16
N ILE A 186 -1.53 0.89 -20.92
CA ILE A 186 -0.70 0.53 -19.77
C ILE A 186 -0.80 -0.98 -19.59
N VAL A 187 0.32 -1.69 -19.69
CA VAL A 187 0.36 -3.16 -19.71
C VAL A 187 1.10 -3.76 -18.52
N ILE A 188 0.80 -5.02 -18.22
CA ILE A 188 1.57 -5.90 -17.33
C ILE A 188 2.61 -6.65 -18.16
N THR A 189 3.82 -6.79 -17.61
CA THR A 189 4.95 -7.48 -18.26
C THR A 189 5.82 -8.15 -17.20
N ALA A 190 6.44 -9.29 -17.56
CA ALA A 190 7.43 -9.96 -16.71
C ALA A 190 8.61 -9.04 -16.33
N ARG A 191 8.88 -8.00 -17.14
CA ARG A 191 9.98 -7.06 -16.95
C ARG A 191 9.78 -6.12 -15.75
N LEU A 192 8.55 -5.92 -15.28
CA LEU A 192 8.28 -5.03 -14.14
C LEU A 192 9.01 -5.47 -12.87
N THR A 193 9.19 -6.79 -12.66
CA THR A 193 9.92 -7.35 -11.52
C THR A 193 11.35 -6.81 -11.41
N ASN A 194 12.00 -6.56 -12.55
CA ASN A 194 13.38 -6.04 -12.62
C ASN A 194 13.41 -4.55 -13.02
N SER A 195 12.28 -3.86 -12.96
CA SER A 195 12.16 -2.45 -13.31
C SER A 195 11.16 -1.75 -12.39
N PRO A 196 11.39 -1.78 -11.05
CA PRO A 196 10.51 -1.13 -10.10
C PRO A 196 10.40 0.37 -10.39
N GLY A 197 9.21 0.93 -10.12
CA GLY A 197 8.94 2.35 -10.35
C GLY A 197 8.90 2.78 -11.82
N LYS A 198 8.72 1.85 -12.77
CA LYS A 198 8.49 2.14 -14.20
C LYS A 198 7.03 1.92 -14.61
N VAL A 199 6.62 2.58 -15.69
CA VAL A 199 5.36 2.27 -16.40
C VAL A 199 5.70 1.50 -17.68
N ALA A 200 5.01 0.39 -17.92
CA ALA A 200 5.07 -0.33 -19.18
C ALA A 200 3.90 0.08 -20.08
N ILE A 201 4.22 0.57 -21.26
CA ILE A 201 3.23 0.97 -22.27
C ILE A 201 3.44 0.22 -23.58
N TYR A 202 2.34 -0.08 -24.27
CA TYR A 202 2.36 -0.79 -25.55
C TYR A 202 1.11 -0.46 -26.39
N GLY A 203 1.22 -0.55 -27.72
CA GLY A 203 0.07 -0.55 -28.61
C GLY A 203 0.03 0.64 -29.54
N TRP A 204 -1.13 1.33 -29.60
CA TRP A 204 -1.42 2.34 -30.62
C TRP A 204 -1.32 1.73 -32.02
N HIS A 205 -2.18 0.75 -32.28
CA HIS A 205 -2.11 -0.14 -33.44
C HIS A 205 -2.57 0.55 -34.72
N LYS A 206 -1.74 0.43 -35.77
CA LYS A 206 -2.13 0.78 -37.14
C LYS A 206 -3.22 -0.18 -37.63
N ALA A 207 -3.92 0.19 -38.72
CA ALA A 207 -4.97 -0.62 -39.34
C ALA A 207 -4.57 -2.07 -39.70
N ASN A 208 -3.27 -2.32 -39.91
CA ASN A 208 -2.73 -3.66 -40.17
C ASN A 208 -2.40 -4.46 -38.89
N GLY A 209 -2.73 -3.94 -37.70
CA GLY A 209 -2.41 -4.57 -36.41
C GLY A 209 -0.99 -4.35 -35.91
N ALA A 210 -0.14 -3.60 -36.61
CA ALA A 210 1.20 -3.28 -36.09
C ALA A 210 1.13 -2.18 -35.03
N ALA A 211 1.63 -2.44 -33.82
CA ALA A 211 1.77 -1.44 -32.77
C ALA A 211 2.80 -0.36 -33.16
N ILE A 212 2.44 0.92 -33.01
CA ILE A 212 3.40 2.04 -33.14
C ILE A 212 4.30 2.10 -31.92
N GLN A 213 3.73 1.86 -30.73
CA GLN A 213 4.47 1.80 -29.48
C GLN A 213 4.88 0.35 -29.20
N PRO A 214 6.16 -0.02 -29.37
CA PRO A 214 6.66 -1.30 -28.85
C PRO A 214 6.61 -1.28 -27.32
N LEU A 215 6.73 -2.46 -26.69
CA LEU A 215 6.76 -2.58 -25.24
C LEU A 215 7.88 -1.72 -24.67
N TYR A 216 7.51 -0.69 -23.90
CA TYR A 216 8.43 0.36 -23.48
C TYR A 216 8.29 0.65 -21.99
N LEU A 217 9.44 0.66 -21.29
CA LEU A 217 9.55 0.90 -19.84
C LEU A 217 10.49 2.08 -19.51
N GLY A 218 10.69 3.02 -20.44
CA GLY A 218 11.63 4.13 -20.22
C GLY A 218 11.12 5.17 -19.22
N HIS A 219 9.80 5.31 -19.09
CA HIS A 219 9.19 6.30 -18.20
C HIS A 219 9.01 5.78 -16.76
N THR A 220 9.08 6.70 -15.81
CA THR A 220 8.77 6.43 -14.39
C THR A 220 7.28 6.13 -14.19
N SER A 221 6.91 5.46 -13.11
CA SER A 221 5.53 5.13 -12.74
C SER A 221 4.65 6.36 -12.46
N VAL A 222 5.23 7.55 -12.30
CA VAL A 222 4.51 8.83 -12.20
C VAL A 222 4.21 9.47 -13.57
N TRP A 223 4.64 8.86 -14.67
CA TRP A 223 4.41 9.38 -16.01
C TRP A 223 3.02 8.97 -16.53
N ALA A 224 2.27 9.95 -17.02
CA ALA A 224 1.05 9.75 -17.79
C ALA A 224 0.96 10.84 -18.85
N ASP A 225 0.84 10.44 -20.12
CA ASP A 225 0.68 11.37 -21.23
C ASP A 225 -0.65 11.15 -21.98
N TYR A 226 -0.97 12.07 -22.90
CA TYR A 226 -2.23 12.06 -23.65
C TYR A 226 -2.51 10.74 -24.40
N SER A 227 -1.48 9.95 -24.71
CA SER A 227 -1.58 8.73 -25.48
C SER A 227 -1.83 7.50 -24.62
N HIS A 228 -1.71 7.59 -23.29
CA HIS A 228 -2.01 6.49 -22.38
C HIS A 228 -3.51 6.15 -22.38
N GLY A 229 -3.81 4.85 -22.39
CA GLY A 229 -5.14 4.28 -22.23
C GLY A 229 -5.12 3.20 -21.16
N VAL A 230 -6.14 3.18 -20.30
CA VAL A 230 -6.34 2.12 -19.31
C VAL A 230 -7.43 1.19 -19.82
N ARG A 231 -7.05 -0.01 -20.24
CA ARG A 231 -7.97 -1.08 -20.62
C ARG A 231 -8.14 -2.02 -19.44
N LEU A 232 -9.34 -2.09 -18.87
CA LEU A 232 -9.61 -3.06 -17.81
C LEU A 232 -9.91 -4.42 -18.42
N VAL A 233 -9.35 -5.48 -17.83
CA VAL A 233 -9.70 -6.87 -18.13
C VAL A 233 -10.17 -7.53 -16.85
N GLN A 234 -11.28 -8.26 -16.86
CA GLN A 234 -11.73 -8.98 -15.66
C GLN A 234 -10.67 -10.00 -15.22
N GLN A 235 -10.44 -10.13 -13.91
CA GLN A 235 -9.60 -11.21 -13.39
C GLN A 235 -10.22 -12.56 -13.71
N LYS A 236 -11.55 -12.70 -13.60
CA LYS A 236 -12.24 -13.95 -13.91
C LYS A 236 -12.26 -14.20 -15.42
N MET A 237 -11.88 -15.41 -15.81
CA MET A 237 -11.88 -15.87 -17.20
C MET A 237 -12.17 -17.37 -17.27
N PHE A 238 -12.26 -17.92 -18.48
CA PHE A 238 -12.46 -19.35 -18.70
C PHE A 238 -11.30 -19.93 -19.51
N VAL A 239 -10.85 -21.13 -19.14
CA VAL A 239 -9.91 -21.94 -19.92
C VAL A 239 -10.48 -23.35 -20.06
N ASN A 240 -10.64 -23.82 -21.30
CA ASN A 240 -11.23 -25.12 -21.62
C ASN A 240 -12.59 -25.36 -20.92
N GLY A 241 -13.40 -24.31 -20.81
CA GLY A 241 -14.72 -24.33 -20.14
C GLY A 241 -14.68 -24.17 -18.61
N ASN A 242 -13.52 -24.23 -17.97
CA ASN A 242 -13.38 -24.09 -16.52
C ASN A 242 -13.08 -22.64 -16.12
N ALA A 243 -13.71 -22.16 -15.04
CA ALA A 243 -13.44 -20.84 -14.48
C ALA A 243 -12.05 -20.82 -13.82
N THR A 244 -11.29 -19.75 -14.06
CA THR A 244 -9.96 -19.48 -13.51
C THR A 244 -9.72 -17.97 -13.45
N THR A 245 -8.56 -17.52 -13.00
CA THR A 245 -8.16 -16.12 -13.10
C THR A 245 -7.05 -15.85 -14.13
N VAL A 246 -7.00 -14.61 -14.65
CA VAL A 246 -5.90 -14.12 -15.50
C VAL A 246 -4.56 -14.29 -14.77
N ALA A 247 -4.50 -13.95 -13.48
CA ALA A 247 -3.29 -14.11 -12.68
C ALA A 247 -2.80 -15.58 -12.60
N GLU A 248 -3.70 -16.54 -12.37
CA GLU A 248 -3.35 -17.98 -12.34
C GLU A 248 -2.87 -18.48 -13.71
N VAL A 249 -3.48 -18.02 -14.80
CA VAL A 249 -3.07 -18.40 -16.16
C VAL A 249 -1.70 -17.82 -16.50
N LEU A 250 -1.45 -16.55 -16.16
CA LEU A 250 -0.15 -15.89 -16.37
C LEU A 250 0.97 -16.55 -15.57
N ALA A 251 0.68 -17.04 -14.36
CA ALA A 251 1.64 -17.72 -13.51
C ALA A 251 1.91 -19.19 -13.90
N ASN A 252 1.06 -19.79 -14.75
CA ASN A 252 1.16 -21.21 -15.11
C ASN A 252 2.03 -21.42 -16.37
N PRO A 253 3.16 -22.15 -16.29
CA PRO A 253 4.05 -22.37 -17.44
C PRO A 253 3.40 -22.99 -18.68
N LYS A 254 2.32 -23.78 -18.53
CA LYS A 254 1.62 -24.44 -19.64
C LYS A 254 0.55 -23.55 -20.27
N LEU A 255 0.00 -22.61 -19.50
CA LEU A 255 -1.15 -21.79 -19.90
C LEU A 255 -0.78 -20.34 -20.17
N SER A 256 0.37 -19.86 -19.67
CA SER A 256 0.79 -18.45 -19.81
C SER A 256 0.83 -17.99 -21.26
N GLY A 257 1.20 -18.88 -22.20
CA GLY A 257 1.18 -18.61 -23.64
C GLY A 257 -0.19 -18.22 -24.22
N LEU A 258 -1.30 -18.46 -23.51
CA LEU A 258 -2.62 -17.94 -23.88
C LEU A 258 -2.68 -16.41 -23.76
N LEU A 259 -2.01 -15.85 -22.76
CA LEU A 259 -2.14 -14.45 -22.34
C LEU A 259 -0.82 -13.68 -22.37
N SER A 260 0.33 -14.32 -22.57
CA SER A 260 1.64 -13.69 -22.53
C SER A 260 2.55 -14.32 -23.57
N ASP A 261 3.21 -13.47 -24.34
CA ASP A 261 4.30 -13.82 -25.26
C ASP A 261 5.68 -13.75 -24.59
N GLU A 262 5.75 -13.29 -23.33
CA GLU A 262 6.97 -13.26 -22.51
C GLU A 262 7.11 -14.52 -21.63
N GLY A 263 6.20 -15.48 -21.77
CA GLY A 263 6.13 -16.66 -20.91
C GLY A 263 5.46 -16.34 -19.57
N VAL A 264 5.95 -16.96 -18.50
CA VAL A 264 5.36 -16.85 -17.15
C VAL A 264 5.51 -15.42 -16.62
N VAL A 265 4.42 -14.85 -16.12
CA VAL A 265 4.41 -13.57 -15.41
C VAL A 265 3.92 -13.81 -13.98
N THR A 266 4.86 -13.86 -13.04
CA THR A 266 4.56 -14.08 -11.60
C THR A 266 4.09 -12.82 -10.89
N THR A 267 4.52 -11.65 -11.38
CA THR A 267 4.12 -10.34 -10.86
C THR A 267 3.14 -9.71 -11.84
N SER A 268 1.88 -10.13 -11.80
CA SER A 268 0.86 -9.73 -12.77
C SER A 268 0.14 -8.41 -12.40
N ARG A 269 0.80 -7.52 -11.66
CA ARG A 269 0.24 -6.24 -11.21
C ARG A 269 1.34 -5.21 -10.98
N TYR A 270 0.98 -3.93 -11.09
CA TYR A 270 1.86 -2.87 -10.60
C TYR A 270 1.89 -2.85 -9.08
N GLU A 271 3.04 -2.49 -8.52
CA GLU A 271 3.09 -2.10 -7.12
C GLU A 271 2.29 -0.83 -6.93
N THR A 272 1.35 -0.88 -6.01
CA THR A 272 0.53 0.26 -5.61
C THR A 272 0.78 0.53 -4.15
N ASN A 273 0.71 1.80 -3.76
CA ASN A 273 0.40 2.16 -2.38
C ASN A 273 -1.02 1.75 -1.98
N ALA A 274 -1.88 1.35 -2.93
CA ALA A 274 -3.14 0.66 -2.65
C ALA A 274 -2.89 -0.76 -2.16
N ILE A 275 -3.70 -1.10 -1.19
CA ILE A 275 -3.45 -2.19 -0.27
C ILE A 275 -4.36 -3.34 -0.71
N PRO A 276 -3.87 -4.59 -0.80
CA PRO A 276 -4.68 -5.71 -1.27
C PRO A 276 -5.98 -5.83 -0.48
N ALA A 277 -7.11 -5.99 -1.18
CA ALA A 277 -8.39 -6.27 -0.53
C ALA A 277 -8.25 -7.52 0.34
N LEU A 278 -8.81 -7.47 1.56
CA LEU A 278 -8.92 -8.62 2.45
C LEU A 278 -9.51 -9.81 1.68
N SER A 279 -8.78 -10.94 1.69
CA SER A 279 -9.29 -12.20 1.13
C SER A 279 -10.65 -12.51 1.75
N ALA A 280 -11.53 -13.21 1.03
CA ALA A 280 -12.84 -13.60 1.57
C ALA A 280 -12.70 -14.31 2.93
N ALA A 281 -11.66 -15.16 3.07
CA ALA A 281 -11.30 -15.81 4.32
C ALA A 281 -10.97 -14.83 5.45
N MET A 282 -10.20 -13.75 5.19
CA MET A 282 -9.94 -12.74 6.21
C MET A 282 -11.16 -11.86 6.50
N ARG A 283 -12.03 -11.58 5.52
CA ARG A 283 -13.29 -10.87 5.77
C ARG A 283 -14.20 -11.65 6.72
N ASP A 284 -14.23 -12.98 6.61
CA ASP A 284 -14.98 -13.83 7.54
C ASP A 284 -14.35 -13.88 8.93
N ILE A 285 -13.01 -13.99 9.04
CA ILE A 285 -12.30 -13.92 10.33
C ILE A 285 -12.54 -12.56 11.02
N LEU A 286 -12.62 -11.48 10.26
CA LEU A 286 -12.75 -10.11 10.78
C LEU A 286 -14.19 -9.62 10.94
N ARG A 287 -15.20 -10.43 10.56
CA ARG A 287 -16.62 -10.06 10.65
C ARG A 287 -17.06 -9.85 12.11
N PRO A 288 -17.84 -8.80 12.43
CA PRO A 288 -18.43 -8.63 13.77
C PRO A 288 -19.53 -9.69 13.98
N GLY A 289 -19.48 -10.47 15.07
CA GLY A 289 -20.56 -11.39 15.45
C GLY A 289 -20.16 -12.82 15.86
N ASN A 290 -18.97 -13.33 15.50
CA ASN A 290 -18.51 -14.66 15.93
C ASN A 290 -17.63 -14.59 17.19
N ALA A 291 -18.22 -14.08 18.27
CA ALA A 291 -17.69 -14.25 19.62
C ALA A 291 -18.40 -15.45 20.28
N THR A 292 -18.15 -16.65 19.78
CA THR A 292 -18.45 -17.89 20.50
C THR A 292 -17.25 -18.83 20.38
N ASP A 293 -16.69 -19.13 21.56
CA ASP A 293 -15.82 -20.23 21.94
C ASP A 293 -14.63 -20.62 21.04
N GLY A 294 -13.43 -20.27 21.51
CA GLY A 294 -12.27 -21.17 21.59
C GLY A 294 -11.58 -21.66 20.30
N THR A 295 -12.17 -21.52 19.11
CA THR A 295 -11.66 -22.18 17.88
C THR A 295 -10.99 -21.24 16.87
N ASN A 296 -10.92 -19.92 17.11
CA ASN A 296 -10.47 -18.94 16.11
C ASN A 296 -8.95 -18.66 16.06
N GLY A 297 -8.14 -19.25 16.94
CA GLY A 297 -6.69 -18.99 17.01
C GLY A 297 -5.85 -19.57 15.89
N THR A 298 -6.24 -20.74 15.38
CA THR A 298 -5.49 -21.47 14.35
C THR A 298 -5.78 -20.95 12.94
N ALA A 299 -7.01 -20.47 12.69
CA ALA A 299 -7.40 -19.88 11.41
C ALA A 299 -6.69 -18.55 11.10
N GLY A 300 -6.47 -17.70 12.10
CA GLY A 300 -5.74 -16.43 11.94
C GLY A 300 -4.29 -16.61 11.50
N LEU A 301 -3.61 -17.65 12.00
CA LEU A 301 -2.23 -17.96 11.65
C LEU A 301 -2.08 -18.62 10.28
N SER A 302 -3.11 -19.32 9.77
CA SER A 302 -3.08 -19.93 8.42
C SER A 302 -3.06 -18.91 7.27
N ALA A 303 -3.44 -17.65 7.53
CA ALA A 303 -3.41 -16.58 6.52
C ALA A 303 -2.00 -16.03 6.28
N PHE A 304 -1.05 -16.31 7.17
CA PHE A 304 0.32 -15.83 7.07
C PHE A 304 1.09 -16.62 6.00
N LYS A 305 1.87 -15.90 5.17
CA LYS A 305 2.75 -16.49 4.16
C LYS A 305 4.18 -16.49 4.65
N ALA A 306 4.91 -17.57 4.43
CA ALA A 306 6.35 -17.61 4.70
C ALA A 306 7.10 -16.59 3.82
N THR A 307 8.14 -15.97 4.37
CA THR A 307 8.94 -14.94 3.70
C THR A 307 10.43 -15.07 3.99
N GLY A 308 11.25 -14.82 2.97
CA GLY A 308 12.69 -14.56 3.11
C GLY A 308 13.50 -15.71 3.70
N SER A 309 14.74 -15.39 4.07
CA SER A 309 15.74 -16.34 4.58
C SER A 309 15.66 -16.60 6.08
N PHE A 310 14.93 -15.77 6.85
CA PHE A 310 14.86 -15.87 8.31
C PHE A 310 13.63 -16.65 8.82
N GLY A 311 12.87 -17.29 7.92
CA GLY A 311 11.70 -18.12 8.27
C GLY A 311 10.50 -17.33 8.80
N GLU A 312 10.53 -16.00 8.73
CA GLU A 312 9.41 -15.18 9.17
C GLU A 312 8.17 -15.43 8.32
N ARG A 313 7.01 -15.08 8.88
CA ARG A 313 5.76 -15.15 8.15
C ARG A 313 5.07 -13.79 8.19
N THR A 314 4.44 -13.41 7.09
CA THR A 314 3.79 -12.11 6.97
C THR A 314 2.32 -12.20 6.58
N LEU A 315 1.57 -11.20 7.01
CA LEU A 315 0.17 -10.99 6.65
C LEU A 315 -0.01 -9.51 6.33
N SER A 316 -0.59 -9.18 5.18
CA SER A 316 -0.82 -7.79 4.77
C SER A 316 -2.25 -7.58 4.34
N PHE A 317 -2.86 -6.49 4.79
CA PHE A 317 -4.22 -6.09 4.41
C PHE A 317 -4.48 -4.60 4.66
N VAL A 318 -5.60 -4.10 4.12
CA VAL A 318 -6.09 -2.73 4.32
C VAL A 318 -7.03 -2.67 5.50
N PHE A 319 -6.89 -1.64 6.33
CA PHE A 319 -8.00 -1.13 7.11
C PHE A 319 -8.47 0.20 6.51
N GLU A 320 -9.74 0.30 6.13
CA GLU A 320 -10.26 1.51 5.48
C GLU A 320 -10.55 2.63 6.49
N PRO A 321 -10.25 3.90 6.14
CA PRO A 321 -9.69 4.36 4.87
C PRO A 321 -8.16 4.21 4.81
N GLU A 322 -7.63 3.60 3.75
CA GLU A 322 -6.21 3.71 3.34
C GLU A 322 -5.12 3.41 4.41
N VAL A 323 -5.34 2.56 5.41
CA VAL A 323 -4.28 2.14 6.35
C VAL A 323 -3.73 0.77 5.95
N LYS A 324 -2.47 0.73 5.50
CA LYS A 324 -1.77 -0.53 5.22
C LYS A 324 -1.30 -1.12 6.54
N ILE A 325 -1.75 -2.34 6.79
CA ILE A 325 -1.32 -3.14 7.93
C ILE A 325 -0.48 -4.28 7.35
N HIS A 326 0.80 -4.33 7.75
CA HIS A 326 1.69 -5.44 7.46
C HIS A 326 2.15 -6.03 8.79
N ILE A 327 1.92 -7.33 8.99
CA ILE A 327 2.26 -8.02 10.23
C ILE A 327 3.41 -8.97 9.93
N ASN A 328 4.53 -8.80 10.64
CA ASN A 328 5.66 -9.72 10.64
C ASN A 328 5.62 -10.55 11.93
N ALA A 329 5.49 -11.87 11.77
CA ALA A 329 5.45 -12.84 12.85
C ALA A 329 6.59 -13.87 12.70
N PRO A 330 7.04 -14.51 13.78
CA PRO A 330 7.97 -15.62 13.69
C PRO A 330 7.29 -16.86 13.08
N VAL A 331 8.07 -17.91 12.85
CA VAL A 331 7.58 -19.25 12.47
C VAL A 331 6.48 -19.75 13.44
N ALA A 332 5.61 -20.65 12.97
CA ALA A 332 4.41 -21.10 13.71
C ALA A 332 4.77 -21.72 15.06
N GLU A 333 5.87 -22.44 15.10
CA GLU A 333 6.38 -23.21 16.22
C GLU A 333 6.84 -22.31 17.38
N LYS A 334 6.99 -21.01 17.15
CA LYS A 334 7.32 -20.02 18.20
C LYS A 334 6.09 -19.51 18.94
N PHE A 335 4.87 -19.85 18.51
CA PHE A 335 3.65 -19.55 19.24
C PHE A 335 3.36 -20.67 20.23
N SER A 336 3.11 -20.31 21.49
CA SER A 336 2.71 -21.24 22.55
C SER A 336 1.62 -20.59 23.41
N PRO A 337 0.59 -21.33 23.86
CA PRO A 337 -0.41 -20.81 24.80
C PRO A 337 0.20 -20.27 26.11
N ASP A 338 1.35 -20.81 26.53
CA ASP A 338 2.04 -20.42 27.77
C ASP A 338 2.91 -19.17 27.62
N LYS A 339 3.06 -18.65 26.39
CA LYS A 339 3.85 -17.45 26.11
C LYS A 339 2.94 -16.32 25.62
N PRO A 340 2.98 -15.14 26.25
CA PRO A 340 2.25 -14.00 25.73
C PRO A 340 2.79 -13.58 24.36
N VAL A 341 1.89 -13.16 23.48
CA VAL A 341 2.23 -12.48 22.24
C VAL A 341 2.51 -11.01 22.58
N LEU A 342 3.75 -10.58 22.40
CA LEU A 342 4.10 -9.17 22.44
C LEU A 342 3.80 -8.55 21.07
N LEU A 343 2.63 -7.93 20.95
CA LEU A 343 2.15 -7.31 19.72
C LEU A 343 2.59 -5.85 19.68
N VAL A 344 3.61 -5.57 18.88
CA VAL A 344 4.14 -4.23 18.67
C VAL A 344 3.43 -3.59 17.48
N PHE A 345 2.64 -2.56 17.73
CA PHE A 345 2.18 -1.67 16.67
C PHE A 345 3.27 -0.63 16.41
N TYR A 346 3.84 -0.65 15.21
CA TYR A 346 4.85 0.31 14.77
C TYR A 346 4.25 1.26 13.73
N ALA A 347 3.91 2.48 14.14
CA ALA A 347 3.43 3.51 13.22
C ALA A 347 4.60 4.15 12.48
N LEU A 348 4.57 4.05 11.15
CA LEU A 348 5.69 4.41 10.29
C LEU A 348 5.99 5.91 10.25
N PRO A 349 7.25 6.29 9.97
CA PRO A 349 7.59 7.68 9.63
C PRO A 349 6.91 8.13 8.34
N ASN A 350 6.72 9.44 8.21
CA ASN A 350 6.23 10.02 6.96
C ASN A 350 7.26 9.78 5.84
N GLY A 351 6.77 9.51 4.63
CA GLY A 351 7.62 9.29 3.45
C GLY A 351 8.08 7.84 3.25
N ASN A 352 8.10 7.01 4.28
CA ASN A 352 8.56 5.62 4.19
C ASN A 352 7.43 4.65 3.83
N THR A 353 7.76 3.59 3.09
CA THR A 353 6.94 2.38 2.98
C THR A 353 7.25 1.39 4.10
N THR A 354 6.37 0.40 4.26
CA THR A 354 6.57 -0.80 5.07
C THR A 354 7.91 -1.47 4.74
N GLU A 355 8.19 -1.67 3.46
CA GLU A 355 9.39 -2.36 2.98
C GLU A 355 10.65 -1.56 3.34
N GLN A 356 10.64 -0.23 3.13
CA GLN A 356 11.72 0.66 3.55
C GLN A 356 11.93 0.66 5.07
N THR A 357 10.86 0.54 5.85
CA THR A 357 10.92 0.51 7.32
C THR A 357 11.42 -0.83 7.87
N ILE A 358 11.03 -1.93 7.23
CA ILE A 358 11.58 -3.27 7.53
C ILE A 358 13.09 -3.25 7.29
N GLY A 359 13.50 -2.65 6.16
CA GLY A 359 14.88 -2.44 5.77
C GLY A 359 15.56 -3.71 5.26
N HIS A 360 16.51 -3.52 4.36
CA HIS A 360 17.36 -4.57 3.82
C HIS A 360 18.73 -4.00 3.43
N LYS A 361 19.64 -4.90 3.05
CA LYS A 361 21.00 -4.53 2.68
C LYS A 361 21.00 -3.82 1.31
N LEU A 362 21.23 -2.51 1.34
CA LEU A 362 21.16 -1.63 0.18
C LEU A 362 21.95 -2.16 -1.04
N GLN A 363 21.33 -2.17 -2.23
CA GLN A 363 22.01 -2.40 -3.51
C GLN A 363 22.30 -1.10 -4.26
N PRO A 364 23.27 -1.10 -5.19
CA PRO A 364 23.55 0.06 -6.03
C PRO A 364 22.29 0.55 -6.77
N GLY A 365 21.92 1.82 -6.56
CA GLY A 365 20.76 2.44 -7.21
C GLY A 365 19.43 2.30 -6.48
N GLU A 366 19.39 1.59 -5.35
CA GLU A 366 18.20 1.52 -4.51
C GLU A 366 17.99 2.77 -3.66
N ASP A 367 16.74 2.98 -3.24
CA ASP A 367 16.33 4.09 -2.38
C ASP A 367 17.01 3.96 -1.00
N TRP A 368 17.71 5.02 -0.58
CA TRP A 368 18.43 5.07 0.69
C TRP A 368 17.56 4.79 1.92
N HIS A 369 16.23 4.99 1.85
CA HIS A 369 15.33 4.72 2.97
C HIS A 369 15.33 3.25 3.43
N PHE A 370 15.78 2.30 2.61
CA PHE A 370 15.94 0.91 3.02
C PHE A 370 17.02 0.69 4.09
N ASP A 371 17.94 1.64 4.29
CA ASP A 371 19.06 1.49 5.24
C ASP A 371 18.93 2.31 6.54
N ILE A 372 17.78 2.94 6.81
CA ILE A 372 17.70 3.94 7.91
C ILE A 372 16.82 3.55 9.11
N GLN A 373 16.09 2.44 9.04
CA GLN A 373 15.17 2.00 10.11
C GLN A 373 15.53 0.60 10.61
N HIS A 374 15.62 -0.37 9.68
CA HIS A 374 15.94 -1.78 9.98
C HIS A 374 15.09 -2.39 11.10
N ILE A 375 13.80 -2.03 11.19
CA ILE A 375 12.92 -2.57 12.24
C ILE A 375 12.80 -4.10 12.10
N GLY A 376 12.87 -4.63 10.88
CA GLY A 376 12.93 -6.09 10.66
C GLY A 376 14.13 -6.73 11.35
N ALA A 377 15.34 -6.21 11.11
CA ALA A 377 16.57 -6.73 11.72
C ALA A 377 16.59 -6.55 13.24
N GLN A 378 16.18 -5.38 13.74
CA GLN A 378 16.06 -5.13 15.18
C GLN A 378 15.06 -6.09 15.84
N THR A 379 13.95 -6.40 15.18
CA THR A 379 12.95 -7.37 15.66
C THR A 379 13.51 -8.78 15.74
N ARG A 380 14.27 -9.22 14.74
CA ARG A 380 14.93 -10.54 14.76
C ARG A 380 15.92 -10.64 15.92
N TRP A 381 16.74 -9.61 16.12
CA TRP A 381 17.65 -9.52 17.26
C TRP A 381 16.93 -9.58 18.62
N LEU A 382 15.77 -8.92 18.73
CA LEU A 382 14.93 -8.94 19.93
C LEU A 382 14.31 -10.32 20.18
N ARG A 383 13.86 -11.02 19.14
CA ARG A 383 13.23 -12.36 19.26
C ARG A 383 14.17 -13.39 19.91
N GLU A 384 15.48 -13.28 19.68
CA GLU A 384 16.47 -14.15 20.33
C GLU A 384 16.62 -13.86 21.82
N ARG A 385 16.38 -12.62 22.24
CA ARG A 385 16.65 -12.15 23.61
C ARG A 385 15.39 -12.09 24.47
N MET A 386 14.22 -12.02 23.86
CA MET A 386 12.90 -12.00 24.52
C MET A 386 12.21 -13.36 24.41
N ALA A 387 12.92 -14.44 24.75
CA ALA A 387 12.42 -15.81 24.61
C ALA A 387 11.18 -16.15 25.46
N ASP A 388 10.89 -15.31 26.47
CA ASP A 388 9.69 -15.35 27.31
C ASP A 388 8.42 -14.87 26.60
N ARG A 389 8.53 -14.27 25.41
CA ARG A 389 7.41 -13.74 24.64
C ARG A 389 7.51 -14.14 23.17
N THR A 390 6.38 -14.15 22.48
CA THR A 390 6.34 -14.24 21.02
C THR A 390 6.24 -12.83 20.44
N VAL A 391 7.35 -12.29 19.94
CA VAL A 391 7.42 -10.90 19.43
C VAL A 391 6.87 -10.81 18.00
N VAL A 392 5.79 -10.05 17.84
CA VAL A 392 5.13 -9.77 16.57
C VAL A 392 5.13 -8.27 16.32
N VAL A 393 5.41 -7.83 15.09
CA VAL A 393 5.37 -6.41 14.72
C VAL A 393 4.31 -6.18 13.64
N ALA A 394 3.35 -5.31 13.93
CA ALA A 394 2.37 -4.79 13.00
C ALA A 394 2.80 -3.37 12.56
N TYR A 395 3.30 -3.28 11.34
CA TYR A 395 3.65 -2.05 10.66
C TYR A 395 2.38 -1.36 10.19
N LEU A 396 2.19 -0.11 10.60
CA LEU A 396 1.06 0.73 10.22
C LEU A 396 1.56 1.84 9.30
N GLU A 397 1.14 1.78 8.04
CA GLU A 397 1.49 2.74 6.99
C GLU A 397 0.24 3.50 6.52
N ALA A 398 0.31 4.82 6.49
CA ALA A 398 -0.78 5.68 6.01
C ALA A 398 -0.86 5.73 4.49
N GLY A 399 -2.08 5.88 3.97
CA GLY A 399 -2.33 6.39 2.62
C GLY A 399 -1.52 7.66 2.37
N MET A 400 -0.88 7.75 1.20
CA MET A 400 0.06 8.82 0.84
C MET A 400 1.30 8.98 1.75
N LYS A 401 1.59 8.01 2.61
CA LYS A 401 2.77 8.00 3.51
C LYS A 401 2.84 9.22 4.44
N SER A 402 1.69 9.74 4.89
CA SER A 402 1.64 10.86 5.85
C SER A 402 0.51 10.71 6.86
N TRP A 403 0.85 10.39 8.12
CA TRP A 403 -0.13 10.27 9.19
C TRP A 403 -0.82 11.58 9.58
N PRO A 404 -0.12 12.74 9.66
CA PRO A 404 -0.78 14.03 9.84
C PRO A 404 -1.80 14.34 8.75
N THR A 405 -1.46 14.08 7.48
CA THR A 405 -2.38 14.29 6.36
C THR A 405 -3.56 13.34 6.46
N TRP A 406 -3.32 12.06 6.72
CA TRP A 406 -4.38 11.06 6.87
C TRP A 406 -5.36 11.44 7.98
N ARG A 407 -4.87 11.83 9.17
CA ARG A 407 -5.73 12.24 10.30
C ARG A 407 -6.51 13.51 9.99
N LYS A 408 -5.89 14.49 9.31
CA LYS A 408 -6.60 15.71 8.87
C LYS A 408 -7.76 15.38 7.92
N THR A 409 -7.59 14.39 7.05
CA THR A 409 -8.61 13.98 6.08
C THR A 409 -9.72 13.11 6.69
N HIS A 410 -9.37 12.16 7.57
CA HIS A 410 -10.28 11.11 8.01
C HIS A 410 -10.73 11.22 9.47
N GLY A 411 -10.13 12.10 10.25
CA GLY A 411 -10.38 12.21 11.69
C GLY A 411 -9.81 11.04 12.49
N ASP A 412 -10.12 11.03 13.79
CA ASP A 412 -9.58 10.04 14.74
C ASP A 412 -10.50 8.82 14.95
N ASP A 413 -11.80 8.94 14.62
CA ASP A 413 -12.85 7.98 15.01
C ASP A 413 -12.60 6.53 14.56
N LYS A 414 -11.91 6.35 13.43
CA LYS A 414 -11.64 5.02 12.86
C LYS A 414 -10.33 4.39 13.37
N ILE A 415 -9.48 5.17 14.04
CA ILE A 415 -8.17 4.71 14.51
C ILE A 415 -8.27 3.49 15.45
N PRO A 416 -9.21 3.42 16.42
CA PRO A 416 -9.34 2.24 17.29
C PRO A 416 -9.55 0.93 16.53
N GLY A 417 -10.25 0.98 15.38
CA GLY A 417 -10.50 -0.19 14.54
C GLY A 417 -9.22 -0.79 13.94
N VAL A 418 -8.22 0.05 13.62
CA VAL A 418 -6.89 -0.38 13.13
C VAL A 418 -6.18 -1.27 14.15
N PHE A 419 -6.26 -0.93 15.44
CA PHE A 419 -5.64 -1.73 16.50
C PHE A 419 -6.47 -2.98 16.81
N ALA A 420 -7.80 -2.83 16.89
CA ALA A 420 -8.71 -3.92 17.22
C ALA A 420 -8.65 -5.07 16.20
N VAL A 421 -8.60 -4.75 14.90
CA VAL A 421 -8.56 -5.75 13.82
C VAL A 421 -7.31 -6.63 13.90
N VAL A 422 -6.16 -6.05 14.26
CA VAL A 422 -4.90 -6.78 14.40
C VAL A 422 -4.89 -7.61 15.68
N LYS A 423 -5.35 -7.03 16.81
CA LYS A 423 -5.45 -7.77 18.08
C LYS A 423 -6.33 -9.02 17.92
N LYS A 424 -7.43 -8.92 17.16
CA LYS A 424 -8.34 -10.05 16.89
C LYS A 424 -7.63 -11.26 16.25
N ILE A 425 -6.63 -11.03 15.40
CA ILE A 425 -5.84 -12.11 14.74
C ILE A 425 -5.14 -12.99 15.78
N PHE A 426 -4.76 -12.42 16.92
CA PHE A 426 -4.06 -13.09 18.01
C PHE A 426 -4.97 -13.40 19.21
N GLY A 427 -6.29 -13.33 19.04
CA GLY A 427 -7.25 -13.43 20.16
C GLY A 427 -7.28 -14.78 20.91
N ALA A 428 -6.58 -15.80 20.42
CA ALA A 428 -6.38 -17.06 21.14
C ALA A 428 -5.17 -17.07 22.07
N TYR A 429 -4.38 -16.01 22.09
CA TYR A 429 -3.21 -15.85 22.94
C TYR A 429 -3.44 -14.73 23.93
N ARG A 430 -2.74 -14.77 25.07
CA ARG A 430 -2.60 -13.59 25.92
C ARG A 430 -1.77 -12.55 25.13
N VAL A 431 -2.37 -11.41 24.83
CA VAL A 431 -1.71 -10.33 24.08
C VAL A 431 -1.23 -9.25 25.05
N GLU A 432 0.04 -8.87 24.90
CA GLU A 432 0.61 -7.66 25.47
C GLU A 432 0.90 -6.69 24.34
N THR A 433 0.32 -5.50 24.42
CA THR A 433 0.39 -4.49 23.36
C THR A 433 1.52 -3.50 23.62
N VAL A 434 2.29 -3.21 22.58
CA VAL A 434 3.25 -2.09 22.55
C VAL A 434 2.81 -1.09 21.49
N LEU A 435 2.77 0.18 21.88
CA LEU A 435 2.52 1.30 20.98
C LEU A 435 3.85 1.98 20.67
N ALA A 436 4.41 1.75 19.48
CA ALA A 436 5.67 2.34 19.04
C ALA A 436 5.45 3.20 17.79
N SER A 437 6.08 4.36 17.71
CA SER A 437 5.99 5.21 16.53
C SER A 437 7.31 5.91 16.25
N HIS A 438 7.60 6.16 14.97
CA HIS A 438 8.70 7.03 14.57
C HIS A 438 8.21 8.21 13.73
N SER A 439 8.79 9.40 13.92
CA SER A 439 8.47 10.61 13.15
C SER A 439 6.95 10.84 13.04
N GLY A 440 6.46 11.05 11.82
CA GLY A 440 5.07 11.12 11.41
C GLY A 440 4.11 10.16 12.10
N GLY A 441 4.54 8.92 12.37
CA GLY A 441 3.78 7.89 13.09
C GLY A 441 3.27 8.33 14.46
N GLY A 442 3.94 9.30 15.09
CA GLY A 442 3.48 9.96 16.30
C GLY A 442 2.07 10.55 16.17
N SER A 443 1.74 11.09 15.00
CA SER A 443 0.40 11.61 14.73
C SER A 443 -0.67 10.52 14.87
N LEU A 444 -0.46 9.33 14.30
CA LEU A 444 -1.39 8.21 14.50
C LEU A 444 -1.50 7.84 15.97
N MET A 445 -0.37 7.75 16.67
CA MET A 445 -0.33 7.29 18.05
C MET A 445 -1.06 8.25 19.00
N PHE A 446 -0.87 9.56 18.85
CA PHE A 446 -1.66 10.54 19.61
C PHE A 446 -3.12 10.61 19.14
N GLY A 447 -3.41 10.37 17.87
CA GLY A 447 -4.78 10.19 17.40
C GLY A 447 -5.49 9.02 18.10
N TYR A 448 -4.80 7.88 18.25
CA TYR A 448 -5.31 6.77 19.05
C TYR A 448 -5.54 7.21 20.50
N LEU A 449 -4.54 7.82 21.16
CA LEU A 449 -4.68 8.27 22.55
C LEU A 449 -5.80 9.31 22.74
N ASN A 450 -6.10 10.16 21.75
CA ASN A 450 -7.23 11.08 21.80
C ASN A 450 -8.56 10.34 21.92
N THR A 451 -8.74 9.25 21.18
CA THR A 451 -9.98 8.45 21.19
C THR A 451 -10.19 7.62 22.47
N GLN A 452 -9.11 7.39 23.24
CA GLN A 452 -9.20 6.57 24.45
C GLN A 452 -9.61 7.42 25.64
N GLU A 453 -10.65 7.02 26.38
CA GLU A 453 -10.92 7.62 27.70
C GLU A 453 -9.77 7.30 28.68
N LYS A 454 -9.35 6.03 28.67
CA LYS A 454 -8.22 5.49 29.44
C LYS A 454 -7.38 4.60 28.54
N ILE A 455 -6.07 4.60 28.72
CA ILE A 455 -5.17 3.70 27.99
C ILE A 455 -5.49 2.25 28.42
N PRO A 456 -5.77 1.34 27.48
CA PRO A 456 -6.11 -0.05 27.82
C PRO A 456 -5.01 -0.73 28.62
N SER A 457 -5.38 -1.60 29.57
CA SER A 457 -4.44 -2.30 30.46
C SER A 457 -3.55 -3.32 29.73
N ASP A 458 -3.95 -3.78 28.55
CA ASP A 458 -3.11 -4.65 27.73
C ASP A 458 -1.98 -3.87 27.04
N VAL A 459 -2.06 -2.53 26.97
CA VAL A 459 -0.94 -1.68 26.55
C VAL A 459 0.08 -1.65 27.67
N THR A 460 1.16 -2.41 27.50
CA THR A 460 2.24 -2.53 28.50
C THR A 460 3.37 -1.53 28.25
N ARG A 461 3.49 -1.00 27.03
CA ARG A 461 4.57 -0.09 26.66
C ARG A 461 4.15 0.94 25.61
N ILE A 462 4.58 2.18 25.80
CA ILE A 462 4.44 3.27 24.83
C ILE A 462 5.83 3.83 24.52
N ALA A 463 6.17 3.92 23.24
CA ALA A 463 7.48 4.32 22.76
C ALA A 463 7.36 5.35 21.64
N PHE A 464 7.89 6.55 21.89
CA PHE A 464 7.99 7.61 20.88
C PHE A 464 9.44 7.73 20.43
N LEU A 465 9.73 7.26 19.22
CA LEU A 465 11.02 7.41 18.58
C LEU A 465 10.97 8.71 17.79
N ASP A 466 11.42 9.81 18.37
CA ASP A 466 11.44 11.12 17.72
C ASP A 466 10.09 11.47 17.06
N SER A 467 9.02 11.25 17.83
CA SER A 467 7.65 11.25 17.33
C SER A 467 6.64 11.81 18.33
N ASN A 468 7.08 12.49 19.38
CA ASN A 468 6.17 13.01 20.41
C ASN A 468 5.63 14.43 20.14
N TYR A 469 5.80 14.95 18.92
CA TYR A 469 5.50 16.35 18.58
C TYR A 469 4.02 16.74 18.78
N ALA A 470 3.10 15.77 18.75
CA ALA A 470 1.67 16.00 18.97
C ALA A 470 1.25 15.90 20.45
N TYR A 471 2.20 15.78 21.39
CA TYR A 471 1.91 15.80 22.81
C TYR A 471 1.26 17.12 23.24
N SER A 472 0.31 17.00 24.17
CA SER A 472 -0.47 18.10 24.72
C SER A 472 -0.84 17.76 26.16
N THR A 473 -0.55 18.67 27.07
CA THR A 473 -0.84 18.56 28.51
C THR A 473 -2.32 18.24 28.74
N THR A 474 -3.23 18.99 28.10
CA THR A 474 -4.68 18.88 28.33
C THR A 474 -5.24 17.52 27.93
N ASN A 475 -4.72 16.92 26.86
CA ASN A 475 -5.31 15.72 26.29
C ASN A 475 -4.64 14.44 26.80
N HIS A 476 -3.38 14.51 27.23
CA HIS A 476 -2.55 13.31 27.40
C HIS A 476 -1.97 13.12 28.81
N LEU A 477 -1.69 14.18 29.57
CA LEU A 477 -1.01 14.05 30.88
C LEU A 477 -1.78 13.13 31.83
N ALA A 478 -3.08 13.38 32.01
CA ALA A 478 -3.92 12.58 32.90
C ALA A 478 -3.96 11.11 32.46
N LYS A 479 -4.07 10.84 31.14
CA LYS A 479 -4.11 9.48 30.61
C LYS A 479 -2.80 8.72 30.85
N LEU A 480 -1.66 9.35 30.54
CA LEU A 480 -0.34 8.74 30.68
C LEU A 480 0.06 8.55 32.15
N SER A 481 -0.17 9.55 32.99
CA SER A 481 0.16 9.45 34.43
C SER A 481 -0.73 8.43 35.16
N ASN A 482 -2.04 8.39 34.87
CA ASN A 482 -2.92 7.37 35.43
C ASN A 482 -2.55 5.97 34.96
N TRP A 483 -2.21 5.83 33.67
CA TRP A 483 -1.72 4.56 33.13
C TRP A 483 -0.43 4.13 33.83
N LEU A 484 0.59 4.98 33.94
CA LEU A 484 1.85 4.65 34.65
C LEU A 484 1.65 4.28 36.13
N LYS A 485 0.68 4.90 36.81
CA LYS A 485 0.33 4.59 38.21
C LYS A 485 -0.43 3.27 38.36
N ALA A 486 -1.11 2.82 37.31
CA ALA A 486 -1.98 1.64 37.38
C ALA A 486 -1.22 0.30 37.40
N SER A 487 0.04 0.26 36.94
CA SER A 487 0.85 -0.97 36.95
C SER A 487 2.35 -0.67 36.91
N ASP A 488 3.12 -1.50 37.61
CA ASP A 488 4.57 -1.59 37.50
C ASP A 488 5.05 -2.23 36.18
N GLU A 489 4.16 -2.82 35.39
CA GLU A 489 4.51 -3.32 34.08
C GLU A 489 4.46 -2.26 32.97
N HIS A 490 3.79 -1.13 33.22
CA HIS A 490 3.65 -0.05 32.25
C HIS A 490 4.95 0.74 32.08
N LYS A 491 5.39 0.89 30.81
CA LYS A 491 6.69 1.49 30.47
C LYS A 491 6.55 2.58 29.39
N LEU A 492 7.06 3.78 29.66
CA LEU A 492 7.03 4.91 28.73
C LEU A 492 8.45 5.32 28.34
N CYS A 493 8.72 5.35 27.04
CA CYS A 493 10.00 5.78 26.50
C CYS A 493 9.80 6.89 25.46
N VAL A 494 10.53 8.00 25.63
CA VAL A 494 10.62 9.06 24.62
C VAL A 494 12.08 9.21 24.21
N LEU A 495 12.34 9.07 22.92
CA LEU A 495 13.62 9.38 22.31
C LEU A 495 13.43 10.66 21.50
N ALA A 496 14.32 11.63 21.65
CA ALA A 496 14.31 12.82 20.80
C ALA A 496 15.75 13.34 20.65
N TYR A 497 15.97 14.10 19.58
CA TYR A 497 17.17 14.92 19.47
C TYR A 497 16.77 16.38 19.44
N ASP A 498 17.74 17.28 19.61
CA ASP A 498 17.54 18.71 19.49
C ASP A 498 17.33 19.09 18.01
N ASP A 499 16.10 18.84 17.55
CA ASP A 499 15.56 19.14 16.23
C ASP A 499 15.26 20.64 16.06
N ALA A 500 15.10 21.36 17.16
CA ALA A 500 14.96 22.82 17.19
C ALA A 500 16.24 23.55 16.76
N ASN A 501 17.41 22.99 17.06
CA ASN A 501 18.71 23.53 16.61
C ASN A 501 19.20 22.90 15.28
N ALA A 502 18.48 21.93 14.71
CA ALA A 502 18.88 21.26 13.48
C ALA A 502 18.67 22.14 12.24
N LEU A 503 19.58 22.03 11.26
CA LEU A 503 19.49 22.76 9.99
C LEU A 503 19.42 21.80 8.80
N LEU A 504 18.47 22.05 7.89
CA LEU A 504 18.40 21.43 6.56
C LEU A 504 18.80 22.49 5.54
N ASP A 505 19.86 22.23 4.77
CA ASP A 505 20.44 23.18 3.81
C ASP A 505 20.72 24.57 4.42
N GLY A 506 21.20 24.58 5.66
CA GLY A 506 21.50 25.79 6.43
C GLY A 506 20.28 26.52 7.00
N LYS A 507 19.07 25.98 6.84
CA LYS A 507 17.82 26.59 7.33
C LYS A 507 17.16 25.74 8.41
N ALA A 508 16.56 26.40 9.40
CA ALA A 508 15.70 25.74 10.37
C ALA A 508 14.43 25.22 9.66
N PHE A 509 14.02 24.00 10.00
CA PHE A 509 12.83 23.34 9.42
C PHE A 509 11.78 22.97 10.47
N VAL A 510 12.13 23.06 11.76
CA VAL A 510 11.25 22.79 12.91
C VAL A 510 11.46 23.88 13.96
N THR A 511 10.38 24.28 14.64
CA THR A 511 10.44 25.20 15.79
C THR A 511 10.47 24.41 17.08
N GLU A 512 11.03 24.99 18.15
CA GLU A 512 11.05 24.35 19.47
C GLU A 512 9.64 23.91 19.94
N ALA A 513 8.63 24.76 19.74
CA ALA A 513 7.25 24.45 20.12
C ALA A 513 6.56 23.39 19.22
N GLY A 514 7.07 23.20 17.99
CA GLY A 514 6.53 22.27 17.01
C GLY A 514 7.29 20.96 16.90
N GLY A 515 8.52 20.91 17.40
CA GLY A 515 9.44 19.77 17.33
C GLY A 515 9.32 18.79 18.48
N THR A 516 10.02 17.67 18.34
CA THR A 516 10.10 16.63 19.36
C THR A 516 10.93 17.08 20.54
N TRP A 517 11.95 17.93 20.34
CA TRP A 517 12.78 18.46 21.41
C TRP A 517 11.96 19.23 22.46
N GLY A 518 11.29 20.30 22.05
CA GLY A 518 10.51 21.11 22.97
C GLY A 518 9.31 20.35 23.53
N ARG A 519 8.65 19.51 22.72
CA ARG A 519 7.54 18.67 23.20
C ARG A 519 7.98 17.63 24.23
N SER A 520 9.22 17.13 24.12
CA SER A 520 9.81 16.26 25.14
C SER A 520 10.06 17.01 26.45
N HIS A 521 10.49 18.27 26.40
CA HIS A 521 10.66 19.10 27.60
C HIS A 521 9.32 19.45 28.26
N VAL A 522 8.28 19.75 27.48
CA VAL A 522 6.93 19.94 28.02
C VAL A 522 6.44 18.67 28.70
N MET A 523 6.59 17.52 28.04
CA MET A 523 6.21 16.22 28.61
C MET A 523 7.02 15.86 29.86
N LEU A 524 8.32 16.17 29.89
CA LEU A 524 9.20 16.00 31.06
C LEU A 524 8.71 16.85 32.24
N LYS A 525 8.40 18.13 31.99
CA LYS A 525 7.87 19.05 33.02
C LYS A 525 6.56 18.52 33.60
N ASP A 526 5.59 18.22 32.73
CA ASP A 526 4.27 17.75 33.12
C ASP A 526 4.33 16.45 33.93
N LEU A 527 5.14 15.48 33.49
CA LEU A 527 5.32 14.22 34.22
C LEU A 527 6.17 14.40 35.48
N GLY A 528 7.07 15.39 35.53
CA GLY A 528 7.86 15.75 36.70
C GLY A 528 7.01 16.28 37.86
N GLU A 529 5.83 16.83 37.57
CA GLU A 529 4.83 17.18 38.58
C GLU A 529 4.13 15.94 39.17
N GLN A 530 4.20 14.79 38.48
CA GLN A 530 3.55 13.54 38.88
C GLN A 530 4.52 12.51 39.47
N PHE A 531 5.77 12.53 39.04
CA PHE A 531 6.79 11.53 39.34
C PHE A 531 8.14 12.18 39.59
N MET A 532 8.90 11.66 40.56
CA MET A 532 10.24 12.13 40.84
C MET A 532 11.24 11.57 39.81
N PHE A 533 11.81 12.47 39.00
CA PHE A 533 12.84 12.12 38.03
C PHE A 533 14.25 12.24 38.62
N THR A 534 15.11 11.33 38.19
CA THR A 534 16.57 11.49 38.25
C THR A 534 17.08 11.72 36.83
N SER A 535 18.17 12.48 36.69
CA SER A 535 18.80 12.73 35.40
C SER A 535 20.27 12.35 35.40
N ARG A 536 20.78 12.01 34.21
CA ARG A 536 22.20 11.86 33.92
C ARG A 536 22.49 12.40 32.52
N THR A 537 23.65 12.99 32.33
CA THR A 537 24.09 13.45 31.01
C THR A 537 25.42 12.80 30.67
N ASN A 538 25.50 12.16 29.50
CA ASN A 538 26.74 11.55 29.01
C ASN A 538 26.93 11.91 27.54
N THR A 539 28.06 12.53 27.19
CA THR A 539 28.41 12.89 25.79
C THR A 539 27.29 13.60 25.03
N GLY A 540 26.62 14.55 25.68
CA GLY A 540 25.50 15.30 25.09
C GLY A 540 24.25 14.46 24.84
N LEU A 541 24.06 13.37 25.58
CA LEU A 541 22.79 12.65 25.72
C LEU A 541 22.28 12.85 27.15
N GLU A 542 21.17 13.56 27.28
CA GLU A 542 20.46 13.74 28.54
C GLU A 542 19.48 12.58 28.72
N THR A 543 19.58 11.87 29.84
CA THR A 543 18.67 10.79 30.19
C THR A 543 17.95 11.15 31.47
N TYR A 544 16.64 11.27 31.39
CA TYR A 544 15.74 11.44 32.52
C TYR A 544 15.03 10.12 32.77
N PHE A 545 15.01 9.66 34.01
CA PHE A 545 14.35 8.41 34.38
C PHE A 545 13.60 8.54 35.71
N ALA A 546 12.46 7.86 35.79
CA ALA A 546 11.62 7.75 36.99
C ALA A 546 11.01 6.34 37.06
N LEU A 547 10.34 6.03 38.18
CA LEU A 547 9.63 4.77 38.40
C LEU A 547 10.54 3.54 38.14
N ASP A 548 11.71 3.54 38.77
CA ASP A 548 12.72 2.48 38.64
C ASP A 548 13.12 2.19 37.19
N GLY A 549 13.18 3.25 36.38
CA GLY A 549 13.63 3.18 34.97
C GLY A 549 12.53 2.80 33.98
N ARG A 550 11.27 2.67 34.40
CA ARG A 550 10.13 2.37 33.50
C ARG A 550 9.59 3.60 32.77
N LEU A 551 9.86 4.79 33.27
CA LEU A 551 9.63 6.05 32.57
C LEU A 551 10.99 6.64 32.21
N GLN A 552 11.30 6.74 30.92
CA GLN A 552 12.55 7.35 30.45
C GLN A 552 12.32 8.35 29.30
N LEU A 553 13.05 9.46 29.35
CA LEU A 553 13.21 10.39 28.24
C LEU A 553 14.71 10.54 27.94
N LEU A 554 15.11 10.22 26.71
CA LEU A 554 16.49 10.27 26.24
C LEU A 554 16.61 11.34 25.15
N LEU A 555 17.24 12.46 25.49
CA LEU A 555 17.28 13.68 24.68
C LEU A 555 18.71 13.95 24.21
N LYS A 556 18.95 13.81 22.90
CA LYS A 556 20.27 14.01 22.28
C LYS A 556 20.48 15.47 21.91
N GLN A 557 21.41 16.14 22.60
CA GLN A 557 21.85 17.49 22.24
C GLN A 557 22.50 17.51 20.86
N ASN A 558 22.34 18.64 20.16
CA ASN A 558 22.76 18.81 18.78
C ASN A 558 23.57 20.10 18.55
N PRO A 559 24.72 20.30 19.24
CA PRO A 559 25.53 21.51 19.07
C PRO A 559 26.07 21.68 17.64
N GLU A 560 26.19 20.58 16.90
CA GLU A 560 26.65 20.54 15.51
C GLU A 560 25.54 20.81 14.48
N ARG A 561 24.29 21.02 14.93
CA ARG A 561 23.13 21.34 14.08
C ARG A 561 22.83 20.30 12.98
N LYS A 562 23.13 19.03 13.23
CA LYS A 562 22.95 17.90 12.30
C LYS A 562 21.52 17.36 12.34
N ILE A 563 21.13 16.60 11.33
CA ILE A 563 19.85 15.89 11.30
C ILE A 563 20.07 14.47 11.87
N PHE A 564 19.62 14.22 13.11
CA PHE A 564 19.69 12.89 13.74
C PHE A 564 18.36 12.13 13.71
N HIS A 565 17.37 12.65 12.99
CA HIS A 565 15.99 12.18 12.94
C HIS A 565 15.86 10.67 12.73
N THR A 566 16.61 10.11 11.79
CA THR A 566 16.60 8.67 11.50
C THR A 566 17.75 7.94 12.17
N VAL A 567 18.87 8.62 12.46
CA VAL A 567 20.08 8.05 13.08
C VAL A 567 19.79 7.37 14.42
N GLN A 568 18.87 7.94 15.23
CA GLN A 568 18.46 7.33 16.51
C GLN A 568 17.87 5.93 16.31
N VAL A 569 17.11 5.72 15.24
CA VAL A 569 16.42 4.46 14.93
C VAL A 569 17.27 3.53 14.09
N GLU A 570 18.04 4.06 13.14
CA GLU A 570 19.05 3.36 12.36
C GLU A 570 20.08 2.65 13.24
N ARG A 571 20.36 3.24 14.41
CA ARG A 571 21.12 2.62 15.50
C ARG A 571 20.18 1.76 16.35
N ASN A 572 20.36 1.73 17.66
CA ASN A 572 19.64 0.80 18.53
C ASN A 572 18.37 1.41 19.16
N GLY A 573 17.74 2.42 18.54
CA GLY A 573 16.61 3.15 19.11
C GLY A 573 15.40 2.25 19.39
N PHE A 574 14.96 1.47 18.41
CA PHE A 574 13.83 0.57 18.59
C PHE A 574 14.16 -0.53 19.61
N ILE A 575 15.36 -1.13 19.56
CA ILE A 575 15.85 -2.06 20.59
C ILE A 575 15.78 -1.45 21.99
N HIS A 576 16.29 -0.21 22.17
CA HIS A 576 16.28 0.48 23.46
C HIS A 576 14.85 0.63 23.98
N THR A 577 13.94 1.11 23.14
CA THR A 577 12.55 1.29 23.56
C THR A 577 11.88 -0.02 24.00
N MET A 578 12.22 -1.16 23.40
CA MET A 578 11.65 -2.46 23.77
C MET A 578 12.23 -3.04 25.06
N LEU A 579 13.48 -2.74 25.37
CA LEU A 579 14.20 -3.33 26.49
C LEU A 579 14.35 -2.41 27.71
N MET A 580 14.09 -1.11 27.57
CA MET A 580 14.15 -0.18 28.70
C MET A 580 13.19 -0.58 29.83
N GLY A 581 13.64 -0.37 31.06
CA GLY A 581 12.93 -0.79 32.28
C GLY A 581 12.88 -2.32 32.45
N THR A 582 13.84 -3.06 31.89
CA THR A 582 13.95 -4.52 32.06
C THR A 582 15.39 -4.92 32.40
N PRO A 583 15.63 -6.14 32.95
CA PRO A 583 17.00 -6.63 33.20
C PRO A 583 17.90 -6.73 31.94
N ARG A 584 17.31 -6.64 30.75
CA ARG A 584 18.00 -6.72 29.45
C ARG A 584 18.38 -5.34 28.89
N GLU A 585 18.00 -4.25 29.56
CA GLU A 585 18.39 -2.90 29.17
C GLU A 585 19.93 -2.77 29.07
N GLY A 586 20.42 -2.25 27.94
CA GLY A 586 21.85 -2.10 27.65
C GLY A 586 22.66 -3.40 27.52
N LYS A 587 22.02 -4.58 27.46
CA LYS A 587 22.72 -5.87 27.29
C LYS A 587 22.92 -6.19 25.81
N GLY A 588 24.15 -6.05 25.33
CA GLY A 588 24.53 -6.35 23.94
C GLY A 588 24.16 -5.25 22.93
N TYR A 589 23.80 -4.07 23.40
CA TYR A 589 23.60 -2.88 22.59
C TYR A 589 23.85 -1.63 23.45
N GLN A 590 24.10 -0.49 22.80
CA GLN A 590 24.12 0.83 23.45
C GLN A 590 23.17 1.75 22.68
N TYR A 591 22.30 2.47 23.38
CA TYR A 591 21.47 3.50 22.74
C TYR A 591 22.36 4.53 22.05
N PHE A 592 22.05 4.83 20.78
CA PHE A 592 22.85 5.69 19.92
C PHE A 592 24.29 5.20 19.64
N GLY A 593 24.64 3.96 19.99
CA GLY A 593 25.89 3.30 19.60
C GLY A 593 25.82 2.59 18.24
N GLU A 594 26.86 1.84 17.89
CA GLU A 594 26.92 1.03 16.66
C GLU A 594 25.75 0.02 16.55
N ARG A 595 25.35 -0.32 15.32
CA ARG A 595 24.21 -1.21 15.04
C ARG A 595 24.45 -2.59 15.67
N ALA A 596 23.65 -2.98 16.66
CA ALA A 596 23.77 -4.28 17.35
C ALA A 596 23.22 -5.46 16.53
N PHE A 597 22.53 -5.18 15.42
CA PHE A 597 21.70 -6.13 14.67
C PHE A 597 22.17 -6.31 13.21
N GLY A 598 23.42 -5.93 12.88
CA GLY A 598 23.94 -5.99 11.52
C GLY A 598 23.80 -7.37 10.85
N GLU A 599 23.97 -8.45 11.61
CA GLU A 599 23.86 -9.84 11.12
C GLU A 599 22.41 -10.25 10.76
N TRP A 600 21.42 -9.51 11.25
CA TRP A 600 19.99 -9.78 11.02
C TRP A 600 19.39 -8.93 9.88
N ILE A 601 20.21 -8.10 9.22
CA ILE A 601 19.80 -7.33 8.05
C ILE A 601 19.65 -8.30 6.88
N GLN A 602 18.45 -8.33 6.30
CA GLN A 602 18.12 -9.21 5.20
C GLN A 602 18.81 -8.76 3.91
N SER A 603 19.25 -9.74 3.11
CA SER A 603 19.65 -9.46 1.72
C SER A 603 18.40 -9.18 0.88
N PRO A 604 18.46 -8.30 -0.12
CA PRO A 604 17.30 -7.86 -0.91
C PRO A 604 16.40 -8.99 -1.39
#